data_AF-A0A418NET8-F1
#
_entry.id   AF-A0A418NET8-F1
#
_cell.length_a   1.000
_cell.length_b   1.000
_cell.length_c   1.000
_cell.angle_alpha   90.00
_cell.angle_beta   90.00
_cell.angle_gamma   90.00
#
_symmetry.space_group_name_H-M   'P 1'
#
loop_
_entity.id
_entity.type
_entity.pdbx_description
1 polymer ?
#
loop_
_entity_poly.entity_id
_entity_poly.type
_entity_poly.pdbx_seq_one_letter_code
_entity_poly.pdbx_strand_id
1 'polypeptide(L)'
;MSNPSPAREERFGAERKPIPQIAMLIWTVGFLLGAASHAADVVTYGWLPYEFMPLGFNAYWTSLLFLDPIAALLIWWRPAPALVLGCLIMASDVLVNAWTAFVAGYTELLPGLALQSAFAAFVFYLAIRQKRSSQRHSDTP
;
A
#
# COMPACT_ATOMS: atom_id res chain seq x y z
N MET A 1 -22.16 -45.19 -18.67
CA MET A 1 -21.63 -44.06 -17.86
C MET A 1 -21.08 -43.03 -18.83
N SER A 2 -21.82 -41.94 -19.05
CA SER A 2 -21.41 -40.85 -19.96
C SER A 2 -20.38 -39.98 -19.26
N ASN A 3 -19.21 -39.79 -19.87
CA ASN A 3 -18.21 -38.84 -19.41
C ASN A 3 -18.85 -37.44 -19.35
N PRO A 4 -18.61 -36.62 -18.30
CA PRO A 4 -19.13 -35.26 -18.27
C PRO A 4 -18.59 -34.46 -19.47
N SER A 5 -19.43 -33.58 -20.02
CA SER A 5 -19.02 -32.64 -21.07
C SER A 5 -17.88 -31.72 -20.58
N PRO A 6 -16.86 -31.42 -21.40
CA PRO A 6 -15.74 -30.53 -21.04
C PRO A 6 -16.20 -29.13 -20.59
N ALA A 7 -17.41 -28.69 -20.99
CA ALA A 7 -17.99 -27.43 -20.56
C ALA A 7 -18.39 -27.39 -19.07
N ARG A 8 -18.51 -28.57 -18.42
CA ARG A 8 -18.85 -28.65 -16.99
C ARG A 8 -17.63 -28.42 -16.10
N GLU A 9 -16.43 -28.75 -16.57
CA GLU A 9 -15.19 -28.56 -15.81
C GLU A 9 -14.71 -27.09 -15.87
N GLU A 10 -14.90 -26.41 -17.00
CA GLU A 10 -14.60 -24.97 -17.11
C GLU A 10 -15.49 -24.10 -16.20
N ARG A 11 -16.74 -24.52 -15.94
CA ARG A 11 -17.71 -23.77 -15.11
C ARG A 11 -17.37 -23.73 -13.61
N PHE A 12 -16.52 -24.62 -13.09
CA PHE A 12 -16.16 -24.67 -11.67
C PHE A 12 -14.77 -24.08 -11.35
N GLY A 13 -14.04 -23.57 -12.36
CA GLY A 13 -12.61 -23.29 -12.25
C GLY A 13 -12.18 -21.85 -12.48
N ALA A 14 -13.06 -20.84 -12.36
CA ALA A 14 -12.62 -19.44 -12.40
C ALA A 14 -11.98 -19.03 -11.06
N GLU A 15 -10.83 -19.63 -10.76
CA GLU A 15 -10.03 -19.34 -9.56
C GLU A 15 -9.68 -17.85 -9.54
N ARG A 16 -9.93 -17.17 -8.40
CA ARG A 16 -9.50 -15.77 -8.23
C ARG A 16 -8.00 -15.71 -8.48
N LYS A 17 -7.55 -14.93 -9.47
CA LYS A 17 -6.11 -14.77 -9.70
C LYS A 17 -5.49 -14.16 -8.44
N PRO A 18 -4.59 -14.90 -7.74
CA PRO A 18 -3.96 -14.37 -6.55
C PRO A 18 -3.10 -13.15 -6.90
N ILE A 19 -2.74 -12.35 -5.89
CA ILE A 19 -1.75 -11.31 -6.08
C ILE A 19 -0.41 -11.99 -6.42
N PRO A 20 0.27 -11.62 -7.52
CA PRO A 20 1.57 -12.18 -7.83
C PRO A 20 2.55 -11.97 -6.67
N GLN A 21 3.32 -13.01 -6.31
CA GLN A 21 4.28 -12.94 -5.20
C GLN A 21 5.26 -11.77 -5.36
N ILE A 22 5.71 -11.51 -6.58
CA ILE A 22 6.59 -10.37 -6.87
C ILE A 22 5.94 -9.03 -6.50
N ALA A 23 4.63 -8.87 -6.71
CA ALA A 23 3.91 -7.67 -6.32
C ALA A 23 3.77 -7.57 -4.79
N MET A 24 3.58 -8.69 -4.10
CA MET A 24 3.57 -8.74 -2.64
C MET A 24 4.95 -8.40 -2.05
N LEU A 25 6.03 -8.82 -2.70
CA LEU A 25 7.40 -8.45 -2.32
C LEU A 25 7.66 -6.96 -2.53
N ILE A 26 7.31 -6.40 -3.69
CA ILE A 26 7.44 -4.96 -3.96
C ILE A 26 6.64 -4.15 -2.94
N TRP A 27 5.40 -4.57 -2.66
CA TRP A 27 4.56 -3.99 -1.61
C TRP A 27 5.26 -4.01 -0.25
N THR A 28 5.74 -5.17 0.17
CA THR A 28 6.39 -5.36 1.47
C THR A 28 7.63 -4.48 1.59
N VAL A 29 8.50 -4.49 0.58
CA VAL A 29 9.74 -3.70 0.58
C VAL A 29 9.41 -2.20 0.59
N GLY A 30 8.45 -1.73 -0.21
CA GLY A 30 8.12 -0.31 -0.26
C GLY A 30 7.63 0.23 1.08
N PHE A 31 6.70 -0.46 1.75
CA PHE A 31 6.25 -0.07 3.09
C PHE A 31 7.36 -0.19 4.13
N LEU A 32 8.18 -1.24 4.11
CA LEU A 32 9.28 -1.37 5.07
C LEU A 32 10.37 -0.31 4.87
N LEU A 33 10.61 0.18 3.66
CA LEU A 33 11.50 1.31 3.42
C LEU A 33 10.95 2.60 4.03
N GLY A 34 9.64 2.86 3.90
CA GLY A 34 8.95 3.97 4.58
C GLY A 34 9.09 3.89 6.10
N ALA A 35 8.78 2.72 6.67
CA ALA A 35 8.96 2.45 8.09
C ALA A 35 10.41 2.66 8.56
N ALA A 36 11.39 2.22 7.75
CA ALA A 36 12.80 2.36 8.06
C ALA A 36 13.25 3.83 8.10
N SER A 37 12.74 4.69 7.21
CA SER A 37 12.97 6.14 7.29
C SER A 37 12.41 6.74 8.59
N HIS A 38 11.16 6.41 8.95
CA HIS A 38 10.58 6.91 10.20
C HIS A 38 11.30 6.37 11.45
N ALA A 39 11.75 5.11 11.40
CA ALA A 39 12.58 4.53 12.45
C ALA A 39 13.91 5.26 12.59
N ALA A 40 14.58 5.58 11.47
CA ALA A 40 15.83 6.32 11.48
C ALA A 40 15.64 7.71 12.10
N ASP A 41 14.57 8.41 11.76
CA ASP A 41 14.25 9.71 12.36
C ASP A 41 14.00 9.59 13.88
N VAL A 42 13.19 8.62 14.30
CA VAL A 42 12.89 8.42 15.74
C VAL A 42 14.13 8.04 16.53
N VAL A 43 15.01 7.22 15.96
CA VAL A 43 16.29 6.84 16.59
C VAL A 43 17.24 8.03 16.68
N THR A 44 17.26 8.89 15.66
CA THR A 44 18.22 10.01 15.56
C THR A 44 17.77 11.21 16.40
N TYR A 45 16.48 11.54 16.37
CA TYR A 45 15.93 12.78 16.91
C TYR A 45 14.96 12.56 18.08
N GLY A 46 14.65 11.31 18.43
CA GLY A 46 13.78 10.95 19.54
C GLY A 46 12.32 10.72 19.14
N TRP A 47 11.46 10.49 20.14
CA TRP A 47 10.04 10.28 19.92
C TRP A 47 9.38 11.58 19.44
N LEU A 48 8.50 11.47 18.45
CA LEU A 48 7.90 12.62 17.73
C LEU A 48 8.97 13.57 17.15
N PRO A 49 9.82 13.09 16.22
CA PRO A 49 11.02 13.81 15.78
C PRO A 49 10.73 15.02 14.87
N TYR A 50 9.52 15.14 14.33
CA TYR A 50 9.16 16.13 13.30
C TYR A 50 8.70 17.47 13.90
N GLU A 51 9.49 18.07 14.78
CA GLU A 51 9.12 19.30 15.51
C GLU A 51 8.98 20.55 14.63
N PHE A 52 9.52 20.51 13.41
CA PHE A 52 9.36 21.59 12.42
C PHE A 52 7.92 21.71 11.90
N MET A 53 7.03 20.76 12.23
CA MET A 53 5.62 20.77 11.85
C MET A 53 4.69 20.74 13.07
N PRO A 54 3.41 21.15 12.90
CA PRO A 54 2.40 20.98 13.93
C PRO A 54 2.28 19.53 14.39
N LEU A 55 1.92 19.35 15.66
CA LEU A 55 1.86 18.03 16.32
C LEU A 55 1.08 16.97 15.53
N GLY A 56 0.03 17.35 14.80
CA GLY A 56 -0.74 16.42 13.96
C GLY A 56 0.08 15.76 12.85
N PHE A 57 0.95 16.50 12.17
CA PHE A 57 1.85 15.97 11.13
C PHE A 57 2.92 15.07 11.75
N ASN A 58 3.48 15.51 12.88
CA ASN A 58 4.50 14.76 13.60
C ASN A 58 3.97 13.42 14.10
N ALA A 59 2.79 13.43 14.73
CA ALA A 59 2.10 12.21 15.15
C ALA A 59 1.75 11.31 13.96
N TYR A 60 1.33 11.91 12.83
CA TYR A 60 1.05 11.17 11.61
C TYR A 60 2.28 10.42 11.09
N TRP A 61 3.40 11.11 10.80
CA TRP A 61 4.63 10.45 10.32
C TRP A 61 5.19 9.45 11.34
N THR A 62 5.13 9.76 12.63
CA THR A 62 5.53 8.81 13.68
C THR A 62 4.65 7.56 13.70
N SER A 63 3.35 7.69 13.40
CA SER A 63 2.43 6.54 13.33
C SER A 63 2.74 5.59 12.17
N LEU A 64 3.35 6.08 11.09
CA LEU A 64 3.75 5.27 9.93
C LEU A 64 4.79 4.20 10.31
N LEU A 65 5.59 4.44 11.36
CA LEU A 65 6.46 3.43 11.95
C LEU A 65 5.73 2.11 12.30
N PHE A 66 4.44 2.19 12.61
CA PHE A 66 3.60 1.02 12.93
C PHE A 66 2.68 0.64 11.79
N LEU A 67 2.07 1.62 11.10
CA LEU A 67 1.12 1.36 10.03
C LEU A 67 1.78 0.66 8.83
N ASP A 68 3.01 1.04 8.50
CA ASP A 68 3.73 0.48 7.35
C ASP A 68 4.09 -0.99 7.55
N PRO A 69 4.70 -1.44 8.67
CA PRO A 69 4.90 -2.86 8.93
C PRO A 69 3.60 -3.66 8.98
N ILE A 70 2.52 -3.07 9.51
CA ILE A 70 1.20 -3.72 9.48
C ILE A 70 0.76 -3.93 8.03
N ALA A 71 0.81 -2.91 7.18
CA ALA A 71 0.45 -3.03 5.77
C ALA A 71 1.36 -4.03 5.01
N ALA A 72 2.67 -4.02 5.32
CA ALA A 72 3.67 -4.91 4.73
C ALA A 72 3.41 -6.39 5.08
N LEU A 73 2.98 -6.69 6.31
CA LEU A 73 2.69 -8.06 6.75
C LEU A 73 1.28 -8.50 6.36
N LEU A 74 0.31 -7.60 6.43
CA LEU A 74 -1.10 -7.92 6.21
C LEU A 74 -1.37 -8.43 4.79
N ILE A 75 -0.59 -7.99 3.79
CA ILE A 75 -0.74 -8.45 2.40
C ILE A 75 -0.58 -9.97 2.27
N TRP A 76 0.20 -10.61 3.16
CA TRP A 76 0.47 -12.05 3.14
C TRP A 76 -0.64 -12.88 3.77
N TRP A 77 -1.35 -12.33 4.76
CA TRP A 77 -2.38 -13.07 5.52
C TRP A 77 -3.79 -12.69 5.12
N ARG A 78 -4.03 -11.40 4.86
CA ARG A 78 -5.35 -10.85 4.52
C ARG A 78 -5.21 -9.76 3.44
N PRO A 79 -5.11 -10.15 2.16
CA PRO A 79 -4.88 -9.21 1.07
C PRO A 79 -5.94 -8.10 0.94
N ALA A 80 -7.22 -8.39 1.19
CA ALA A 80 -8.28 -7.40 1.06
C ALA A 80 -8.13 -6.21 2.03
N PRO A 81 -8.01 -6.40 3.36
CA PRO A 81 -7.76 -5.29 4.27
C PRO A 81 -6.36 -4.68 4.08
N ALA A 82 -5.35 -5.43 3.64
CA ALA A 82 -4.05 -4.88 3.29
C ALA A 82 -4.15 -3.84 2.16
N LEU A 83 -4.88 -4.16 1.09
CA LEU A 83 -5.09 -3.24 -0.03
C LEU A 83 -5.81 -1.96 0.42
N VAL A 84 -6.81 -2.07 1.28
CA VAL A 84 -7.51 -0.88 1.83
C VAL A 84 -6.55 -0.04 2.67
N LEU A 85 -5.85 -0.65 3.63
CA LEU A 85 -4.92 0.05 4.50
C LEU A 85 -3.79 0.71 3.70
N GLY A 86 -3.16 -0.02 2.80
CA GLY A 86 -2.07 0.51 1.97
C GLY A 86 -2.53 1.65 1.07
N CYS A 87 -3.73 1.58 0.49
CA CYS A 87 -4.28 2.71 -0.26
C CYS A 87 -4.52 3.95 0.62
N LEU A 88 -5.02 3.76 1.85
CA LEU A 88 -5.23 4.87 2.78
C LEU A 88 -3.90 5.52 3.16
N ILE A 89 -2.89 4.72 3.55
CA ILE A 89 -1.54 5.22 3.88
C ILE A 89 -0.96 5.98 2.68
N MET A 90 -0.89 5.36 1.50
CA MET A 90 -0.27 6.02 0.35
C MET A 90 -1.00 7.29 -0.08
N ALA A 91 -2.34 7.33 0.01
CA ALA A 91 -3.10 8.52 -0.32
C ALA A 91 -2.83 9.65 0.67
N SER A 92 -2.89 9.39 1.98
CA SER A 92 -2.63 10.43 2.99
C SER A 92 -1.18 10.86 2.99
N ASP A 93 -0.22 9.94 2.84
CA ASP A 93 1.20 10.22 2.97
C ASP A 93 1.72 11.06 1.80
N VAL A 94 1.34 10.71 0.57
CA VAL A 94 1.64 11.53 -0.60
C VAL A 94 1.03 12.92 -0.47
N LEU A 95 -0.21 13.05 0.03
CA LEU A 95 -0.84 14.36 0.23
C LEU A 95 -0.13 15.19 1.30
N VAL A 96 0.20 14.59 2.44
CA VAL A 96 0.92 15.25 3.54
C VAL A 96 2.31 15.70 3.08
N ASN A 97 3.06 14.85 2.38
CA ASN A 97 4.39 15.17 1.89
C ASN A 97 4.36 16.19 0.75
N ALA A 98 3.38 16.10 -0.17
CA ALA A 98 3.19 17.10 -1.21
C ALA A 98 2.81 18.46 -0.62
N TRP A 99 1.89 18.51 0.33
CA TRP A 99 1.56 19.75 1.02
C TRP A 99 2.77 20.34 1.74
N THR A 100 3.52 19.50 2.46
CA THR A 100 4.75 19.92 3.16
C THR A 100 5.80 20.49 2.20
N ALA A 101 6.01 19.83 1.06
CA ALA A 101 7.00 20.27 0.08
C ALA A 101 6.58 21.54 -0.67
N PHE A 102 5.33 21.60 -1.16
CA PHE A 102 4.89 22.66 -2.06
C PHE A 102 4.24 23.85 -1.37
N VAL A 103 3.58 23.63 -0.23
CA VAL A 103 2.84 24.68 0.50
C VAL A 103 3.65 25.19 1.69
N ALA A 104 4.25 24.28 2.47
CA ALA A 104 5.07 24.68 3.61
C ALA A 104 6.55 24.96 3.25
N GLY A 105 6.98 24.63 2.03
CA GLY A 105 8.28 25.03 1.47
C GLY A 105 9.45 24.09 1.74
N TYR A 106 9.20 22.87 2.24
CA TYR A 106 10.23 21.87 2.56
C TYR A 106 10.61 21.04 1.33
N THR A 107 11.29 21.69 0.37
CA THR A 107 11.58 21.12 -0.96
C THR A 107 12.51 19.91 -0.94
N GLU A 108 13.24 19.68 0.14
CA GLU A 108 14.10 18.51 0.37
C GLU A 108 13.30 17.20 0.41
N LEU A 109 11.97 17.25 0.60
CA LEU A 109 11.10 16.08 0.49
C LEU A 109 10.84 15.66 -0.97
N LEU A 110 11.10 16.51 -1.96
CA LEU A 110 10.71 16.26 -3.37
C LEU A 110 11.30 14.97 -3.97
N PRO A 111 12.60 14.62 -3.76
CA PRO A 111 13.14 13.37 -4.27
C PRO A 111 12.44 12.14 -3.67
N GLY A 112 12.18 12.16 -2.37
CA GLY A 112 11.44 11.10 -1.68
C GLY A 112 9.99 11.02 -2.17
N LEU A 113 9.33 12.17 -2.31
CA LEU A 113 7.95 12.29 -2.78
C LEU A 113 7.77 11.74 -4.21
N ALA A 114 8.74 11.92 -5.10
CA ALA A 114 8.69 11.36 -6.45
C ALA A 114 8.67 9.83 -6.43
N LEU A 115 9.59 9.20 -5.66
CA LEU A 115 9.64 7.74 -5.53
C LEU A 115 8.40 7.20 -4.81
N GLN A 116 7.99 7.87 -3.74
CA GLN A 116 6.77 7.58 -2.99
C GLN A 116 5.52 7.63 -3.88
N SER A 117 5.43 8.62 -4.78
CA SER A 117 4.31 8.75 -5.72
C SER A 117 4.28 7.62 -6.74
N ALA A 118 5.45 7.17 -7.22
CA ALA A 118 5.53 5.99 -8.08
C ALA A 118 5.08 4.71 -7.35
N PHE A 119 5.48 4.55 -6.08
CA PHE A 119 5.03 3.45 -5.24
C PHE A 119 3.51 3.52 -4.96
N ALA A 120 2.96 4.72 -4.72
CA ALA A 120 1.53 4.93 -4.55
C ALA A 120 0.74 4.49 -5.79
N ALA A 121 1.21 4.87 -6.98
CA ALA A 121 0.61 4.45 -8.25
C ALA A 121 0.59 2.92 -8.38
N PHE A 122 1.69 2.24 -7.99
CA PHE A 122 1.74 0.78 -7.93
C PHE A 122 0.70 0.19 -6.96
N VAL A 123 0.60 0.72 -5.74
CA VAL A 123 -0.38 0.29 -4.72
C VAL A 123 -1.82 0.44 -5.22
N PHE A 124 -2.17 1.59 -5.79
CA PHE A 124 -3.51 1.84 -6.34
C PHE A 124 -3.82 0.93 -7.52
N TYR A 125 -2.86 0.74 -8.43
CA TYR A 125 -3.00 -0.18 -9.54
C TYR A 125 -3.29 -1.61 -9.05
N LEU A 126 -2.55 -2.08 -8.04
CA LEU A 126 -2.73 -3.42 -7.49
C LEU A 126 -4.13 -3.59 -6.86
N ALA A 127 -4.60 -2.58 -6.12
CA ALA A 127 -5.94 -2.58 -5.54
C ALA A 127 -7.05 -2.60 -6.61
N ILE A 128 -6.93 -1.77 -7.65
CA ILE A 128 -7.89 -1.73 -8.77
C ILE A 128 -7.92 -3.07 -9.51
N ARG A 129 -6.74 -3.64 -9.80
CA ARG A 129 -6.61 -4.94 -10.45
C ARG A 129 -7.33 -6.03 -9.65
N GLN A 130 -7.16 -6.05 -8.33
CA GLN A 130 -7.80 -7.03 -7.45
C GLN A 130 -9.32 -6.84 -7.37
N LYS A 131 -9.80 -5.59 -7.30
CA LYS A 131 -11.24 -5.28 -7.32
C LYS A 131 -11.89 -5.77 -8.62
N ARG A 132 -11.28 -5.46 -9.78
CA ARG A 132 -11.78 -5.90 -11.10
C ARG A 132 -11.79 -7.42 -11.24
N SER A 133 -10.78 -8.11 -10.69
CA SER A 133 -10.77 -9.57 -10.65
C SER A 133 -11.91 -10.15 -9.79
N SER A 134 -12.35 -9.42 -8.77
CA SER A 134 -13.43 -9.87 -7.89
C SER A 134 -14.81 -9.64 -8.52
N GLN A 135 -14.99 -8.54 -9.28
CA GLN A 135 -16.26 -8.20 -9.95
C GLN A 135 -16.56 -9.09 -11.17
N ARG A 136 -15.55 -9.44 -11.98
CA ARG A 136 -15.77 -10.37 -13.11
C ARG A 136 -16.31 -11.74 -12.69
N HIS A 137 -16.14 -12.12 -11.43
CA HIS A 137 -16.65 -13.36 -10.89
C HIS A 137 -18.08 -13.25 -10.35
N SER A 138 -18.53 -12.06 -9.92
CA SER A 138 -19.92 -11.84 -9.52
C SER A 138 -20.87 -11.71 -10.70
N ASP A 139 -20.36 -11.34 -11.88
CA ASP A 139 -21.16 -11.03 -13.06
C ASP A 139 -21.30 -12.25 -14.02
N THR A 140 -20.71 -13.40 -13.69
CA THR A 140 -20.87 -14.65 -14.44
C THR A 140 -22.09 -15.45 -13.92
N PRO A 141 -23.12 -15.71 -14.77
CA PRO A 141 -24.35 -16.41 -14.40
C PRO A 141 -24.23 -17.95 -14.30
#